data_AF-A0A1F7TKS1-F1
#
_entry.id   AF-A0A1F7TKS1-F1
#
_cell.length_a   1.000
_cell.length_b   1.000
_cell.length_c   1.000
_cell.angle_alpha   90.00
_cell.angle_beta   90.00
_cell.angle_gamma   90.00
#
_symmetry.space_group_name_H-M   'P 1'
#
loop_
_entity.id
_entity.type
_entity.pdbx_description
1 polymer ?
#
loop_
_entity_poly.entity_id
_entity_poly.type
_entity_poly.pdbx_seq_one_letter_code
_entity_poly.pdbx_strand_id
1 'polypeptide(L)'
;MTELFGTMGFLKVNAALFVGWITLNAGIIPGLPAFDPFPFNLLTMTVSLEAIFLSIVVLISQNRASKVADVREQIDLQVNVQSEREVVKILTMLDRIQHRLRVSRGHDDPELDDMKQALDLNELEDEIIEDLRHQHHPEKK
;
A
#
# COMPACT_ATOMS: atom_id res chain seq x y z
N MET A 1 -12.60 10.09 -17.78
CA MET A 1 -12.11 9.21 -18.87
C MET A 1 -10.72 8.68 -18.52
N THR A 2 -10.59 7.96 -17.40
CA THR A 2 -9.26 7.59 -16.86
C THR A 2 -9.22 6.24 -16.14
N GLU A 3 -10.20 5.37 -16.37
CA GLU A 3 -10.22 3.99 -15.83
C GLU A 3 -9.92 2.92 -16.91
N LEU A 4 -9.60 3.34 -18.13
CA LEU A 4 -9.41 2.42 -19.26
C LEU A 4 -8.06 1.66 -19.26
N PHE A 5 -7.11 2.02 -18.39
CA PHE A 5 -5.70 1.65 -18.53
C PHE A 5 -5.13 0.72 -17.44
N GLY A 6 -5.96 0.15 -16.57
CA GLY A 6 -5.48 -0.78 -15.53
C GLY A 6 -5.53 -2.26 -15.92
N THR A 7 -6.65 -2.71 -16.51
CA THR A 7 -6.89 -4.16 -16.77
C THR A 7 -7.93 -4.38 -17.86
N MET A 8 -8.93 -3.50 -17.98
CA MET A 8 -10.09 -3.71 -18.86
C MET A 8 -9.81 -3.40 -20.35
N GLY A 9 -8.87 -2.52 -20.66
CA GLY A 9 -8.50 -2.18 -22.05
C GLY A 9 -7.75 -3.33 -22.75
N PHE A 10 -6.74 -3.87 -22.08
CA PHE A 10 -5.93 -4.96 -22.58
C PHE A 10 -6.75 -6.25 -22.80
N LEU A 11 -7.65 -6.56 -21.87
CA LEU A 11 -8.58 -7.69 -22.00
C LEU A 11 -9.46 -7.59 -23.26
N LYS A 12 -9.99 -6.40 -23.56
CA LYS A 12 -10.81 -6.17 -24.76
C LYS A 12 -10.03 -6.34 -26.06
N VAL A 13 -8.79 -5.85 -26.11
CA VAL A 13 -7.92 -6.02 -27.29
C VAL A 13 -7.59 -7.50 -27.50
N ASN A 14 -7.21 -8.20 -26.43
CA ASN A 14 -6.95 -9.64 -26.48
C ASN A 14 -8.18 -10.42 -26.93
N ALA A 15 -9.35 -10.16 -26.34
CA ALA A 15 -10.61 -10.78 -26.74
C ALA A 15 -10.95 -10.54 -28.23
N ALA A 16 -10.76 -9.32 -28.73
CA ALA A 16 -10.97 -9.01 -30.15
C ALA A 16 -9.96 -9.75 -31.05
N LEU A 17 -8.70 -9.86 -30.63
CA LEU A 17 -7.66 -10.58 -31.36
C LEU A 17 -7.96 -12.09 -31.42
N PHE A 18 -8.41 -12.69 -30.31
CA PHE A 18 -8.87 -14.08 -30.27
C PHE A 18 -10.04 -14.33 -31.22
N VAL A 19 -11.09 -13.51 -31.13
CA VAL A 19 -12.27 -13.62 -32.00
C VAL A 19 -11.90 -13.44 -33.47
N GLY A 20 -11.02 -12.48 -33.78
CA GLY A 20 -10.51 -12.27 -35.13
C GLY A 20 -9.70 -13.47 -35.65
N TRP A 21 -8.79 -14.01 -34.83
CA TRP A 21 -7.95 -15.15 -35.20
C TRP A 21 -8.75 -16.43 -35.43
N ILE A 22 -9.73 -16.71 -34.57
CA ILE A 22 -10.64 -17.85 -34.71
C ILE A 22 -11.48 -17.68 -35.98
N THR A 23 -12.02 -16.49 -36.24
CA THR A 23 -12.83 -16.21 -37.45
C THR A 23 -12.02 -16.40 -38.74
N LEU A 24 -10.75 -15.96 -38.74
CA LEU A 24 -9.84 -16.13 -39.88
C LEU A 24 -9.43 -17.59 -40.10
N ASN A 25 -9.22 -18.36 -39.03
CA ASN A 25 -8.83 -19.78 -39.11
C ASN A 25 -10.04 -20.75 -39.21
N ALA A 26 -11.28 -20.28 -39.01
CA ALA A 26 -12.50 -21.09 -39.15
C ALA A 26 -12.84 -21.48 -40.61
N GLY A 27 -11.98 -21.14 -41.59
CA GLY A 27 -12.14 -21.57 -42.97
C GLY A 27 -13.27 -20.88 -43.74
N ILE A 28 -13.73 -19.72 -43.28
CA ILE A 28 -14.80 -18.93 -43.91
C ILE A 28 -14.34 -18.31 -45.25
N ILE A 29 -13.03 -18.18 -45.47
CA ILE A 29 -12.44 -17.63 -46.70
C ILE A 29 -12.05 -18.77 -47.65
N PRO A 30 -12.74 -18.97 -48.78
CA PRO A 30 -12.41 -20.02 -49.74
C PRO A 30 -11.07 -19.73 -50.41
N GLY A 31 -10.06 -20.58 -50.16
CA GLY A 31 -8.75 -20.55 -50.84
C GLY A 31 -7.52 -20.35 -49.95
N LEU A 32 -7.68 -20.02 -48.67
CA LEU A 32 -6.55 -20.03 -47.72
C LEU A 32 -6.50 -21.37 -46.96
N PRO A 33 -5.36 -22.09 -46.96
CA PRO A 33 -5.16 -23.20 -46.04
C PRO A 33 -5.21 -22.67 -44.60
N ALA A 34 -5.88 -23.41 -43.70
CA ALA A 34 -5.91 -23.08 -42.29
C ALA A 34 -4.47 -22.97 -41.76
N PHE A 35 -4.03 -21.75 -41.47
CA PHE A 35 -2.65 -21.46 -41.06
C PHE A 35 -2.36 -21.98 -39.65
N ASP A 36 -3.38 -21.97 -38.79
CA ASP A 36 -3.35 -22.51 -37.44
C ASP A 36 -4.57 -23.45 -37.23
N PRO A 37 -4.50 -24.70 -37.70
CA PRO A 37 -5.55 -25.68 -37.50
C PRO A 37 -5.80 -25.92 -36.00
N PHE A 38 -7.02 -26.27 -35.64
CA PHE A 38 -7.34 -26.73 -34.29
C PHE A 38 -6.33 -27.82 -33.89
N PRO A 39 -5.51 -27.64 -32.84
CA PRO A 39 -5.78 -26.92 -31.58
C PRO A 39 -5.19 -25.49 -31.41
N PHE A 40 -4.89 -24.75 -32.47
CA PHE A 40 -4.34 -23.37 -32.42
C PHE A 40 -3.00 -23.24 -31.67
N ASN A 41 -1.98 -23.95 -32.14
CA ASN A 41 -0.71 -24.09 -31.42
C ASN A 41 0.10 -22.78 -31.39
N LEU A 42 0.04 -21.98 -32.47
CA LEU A 42 0.76 -20.70 -32.57
C LEU A 42 0.15 -19.63 -31.67
N LEU A 43 -1.18 -19.58 -31.61
CA LEU A 43 -1.91 -18.68 -30.71
C LEU A 43 -1.61 -19.02 -29.25
N THR A 44 -1.66 -20.30 -28.89
CA THR A 44 -1.39 -20.76 -27.51
C THR A 44 0.03 -20.42 -27.06
N MET A 45 1.02 -20.60 -27.93
CA MET A 45 2.42 -20.26 -27.63
C MET A 45 2.60 -18.75 -27.41
N THR A 46 2.02 -17.92 -28.30
CA THR A 46 2.13 -16.46 -28.22
C THR A 46 1.49 -15.91 -26.95
N VAL A 47 0.29 -16.39 -26.62
CA VAL A 47 -0.46 -15.97 -25.42
C VAL A 47 0.24 -16.40 -24.14
N SER A 48 0.84 -17.59 -24.13
CA SER A 48 1.61 -18.06 -22.97
C SER A 48 2.80 -17.14 -22.69
N LEU A 49 3.50 -16.70 -23.75
CA LEU A 49 4.61 -15.76 -23.62
C LEU A 49 4.12 -14.38 -23.14
N GLU A 50 3.01 -13.89 -23.71
CA GLU A 50 2.38 -12.63 -23.32
C GLU A 50 1.96 -12.64 -21.84
N ALA A 51 1.38 -13.75 -21.36
CA ALA A 51 0.99 -13.94 -19.97
C ALA A 51 2.19 -13.89 -19.01
N ILE A 52 3.33 -14.48 -19.38
CA ILE A 52 4.56 -14.39 -18.58
C ILE A 52 5.02 -12.94 -18.49
N PHE A 53 5.01 -12.20 -19.61
CA PHE A 53 5.40 -10.79 -19.62
C PHE A 53 4.50 -9.92 -18.74
N LEU A 54 3.18 -10.11 -18.83
CA LEU A 54 2.21 -9.44 -17.97
C LEU A 54 2.44 -9.75 -16.50
N SER A 55 2.66 -11.01 -16.15
CA SER A 55 2.92 -11.44 -14.78
C SER A 55 4.15 -10.74 -14.20
N ILE A 56 5.23 -10.61 -14.99
CA ILE A 56 6.44 -9.88 -14.58
C ILE A 56 6.15 -8.39 -14.38
N VAL A 57 5.45 -7.73 -15.32
CA VAL A 57 5.10 -6.31 -15.20
C VAL A 57 4.21 -6.06 -13.97
N VAL A 58 3.26 -6.95 -13.72
CA VAL A 58 2.40 -6.92 -12.54
C VAL A 58 3.23 -7.09 -11.27
N LEU A 59 4.15 -8.07 -11.23
CA LEU A 59 5.01 -8.32 -10.07
C LEU A 59 5.92 -7.12 -9.77
N ILE A 60 6.49 -6.49 -10.80
CA ILE A 60 7.30 -5.27 -10.66
C ILE A 60 6.44 -4.13 -10.11
N SER A 61 5.22 -3.96 -10.64
CA SER A 61 4.29 -2.92 -10.19
C SER A 61 3.84 -3.14 -8.75
N GLN A 62 3.56 -4.39 -8.38
CA GLN A 62 3.21 -4.80 -7.01
C GLN A 62 4.37 -4.56 -6.05
N ASN A 63 5.60 -4.96 -6.41
CA ASN A 63 6.79 -4.72 -5.58
C ASN A 63 7.05 -3.22 -5.36
N ARG A 64 6.87 -2.40 -6.41
CA ARG A 64 6.97 -0.94 -6.28
C ARG A 64 5.88 -0.37 -5.37
N ALA A 65 4.63 -0.83 -5.53
CA ALA A 65 3.52 -0.40 -4.69
C ALA A 65 3.72 -0.80 -3.22
N SER A 66 4.23 -2.00 -2.96
CA SER A 66 4.55 -2.49 -1.60
C SER A 66 5.57 -1.59 -0.93
N LYS A 67 6.69 -1.26 -1.59
CA LYS A 67 7.70 -0.36 -1.01
C LYS A 67 7.15 1.02 -0.68
N VAL A 68 6.24 1.54 -1.50
CA VAL A 68 5.59 2.84 -1.24
C VAL A 68 4.61 2.71 -0.06
N ALA A 69 3.90 1.58 0.05
CA ALA A 69 3.01 1.31 1.17
C ALA A 69 3.79 1.21 2.49
N ASP A 70 4.92 0.51 2.52
CA ASP A 70 5.76 0.36 3.72
C ASP A 70 6.27 1.72 4.24
N VAL A 71 6.76 2.59 3.34
CA VAL A 71 7.20 3.95 3.70
C VAL A 71 6.03 4.79 4.20
N ARG A 72 4.86 4.68 3.55
CA ARG A 72 3.67 5.40 3.97
C ARG A 72 3.21 4.96 5.36
N GLU A 73 3.21 3.67 5.64
CA GLU A 73 2.87 3.12 6.95
C GLU A 73 3.79 3.66 8.04
N GLN A 74 5.12 3.69 7.80
CA GLN A 74 6.07 4.27 8.75
C GLN A 74 5.80 5.75 9.03
N ILE A 75 5.51 6.53 7.98
CA ILE A 75 5.18 7.96 8.12
C ILE A 75 3.86 8.12 8.89
N ASP A 76 2.83 7.34 8.54
CA ASP A 76 1.51 7.42 9.19
C ASP A 76 1.62 7.07 10.69
N LEU A 77 2.41 6.06 11.05
CA LEU A 77 2.72 5.72 12.44
C LEU A 77 3.43 6.87 13.16
N GLN A 78 4.47 7.45 12.55
CA GLN A 78 5.22 8.55 13.15
C GLN A 78 4.34 9.79 13.37
N VAL A 79 3.50 10.13 12.39
CA VAL A 79 2.56 11.25 12.49
C VAL A 79 1.52 10.98 13.57
N ASN A 80 1.03 9.74 13.71
CA ASN A 80 0.08 9.40 14.76
C ASN A 80 0.69 9.57 16.16
N VAL A 81 1.88 9.00 16.40
CA VAL A 81 2.59 9.14 17.68
C VAL A 81 2.88 10.62 18.00
N GLN A 82 3.30 11.40 17.00
CA GLN A 82 3.54 12.84 17.17
C GLN A 82 2.25 13.58 17.51
N SER A 83 1.13 13.24 16.86
CA SER A 83 -0.17 13.85 17.12
C SER A 83 -0.65 13.54 18.53
N GLU A 84 -0.49 12.30 19.00
CA GLU A 84 -0.78 11.92 20.39
C GLU A 84 0.06 12.73 21.38
N ARG A 85 1.36 12.94 21.12
CA ARG A 85 2.23 13.82 21.94
C ARG A 85 1.72 15.24 22.03
N GLU A 86 1.29 15.80 20.92
CA GLU A 86 0.76 17.16 20.89
C GLU A 86 -0.57 17.27 21.64
N VAL A 87 -1.45 16.27 21.50
CA VAL A 87 -2.73 16.19 22.24
C VAL A 87 -2.48 16.12 23.74
N VAL A 88 -1.62 15.20 24.22
CA VAL A 88 -1.28 15.09 25.66
C VAL A 88 -0.68 16.38 26.20
N LYS A 89 0.17 17.05 25.41
CA LYS A 89 0.75 18.35 25.78
C LYS A 89 -0.32 19.43 25.91
N ILE A 90 -1.27 19.49 24.99
CA ILE A 90 -2.41 20.42 25.05
C ILE A 90 -3.27 20.12 26.28
N LEU A 91 -3.60 18.86 26.54
CA LEU A 91 -4.37 18.44 27.72
C LEU A 91 -3.66 18.84 29.02
N THR A 92 -2.34 18.64 29.10
CA THR A 92 -1.52 19.04 30.26
C THR A 92 -1.51 20.56 30.45
N MET A 93 -1.42 21.33 29.36
CA MET A 93 -1.49 22.79 29.44
C MET A 93 -2.87 23.27 29.89
N LEU A 94 -3.94 22.65 29.38
CA LEU A 94 -5.31 22.97 29.74
C LEU A 94 -5.59 22.68 31.22
N ASP A 95 -5.15 21.52 31.72
CA ASP A 95 -5.25 21.15 33.13
C ASP A 95 -4.53 22.14 34.05
N ARG A 96 -3.33 22.60 33.67
CA ARG A 96 -2.59 23.64 34.40
C ARG A 96 -3.34 24.98 34.42
N ILE A 97 -4.00 25.36 33.33
CA ILE A 97 -4.80 26.59 33.25
C ILE A 97 -6.05 26.48 34.13
N GLN A 98 -6.76 25.34 34.06
CA GLN A 98 -7.93 25.05 34.88
C GLN A 98 -7.60 25.13 36.37
N HIS A 99 -6.47 24.52 36.79
CA HIS A 99 -6.00 24.59 38.16
C HIS A 99 -5.69 26.04 38.61
N ARG A 100 -5.13 26.88 37.73
CA ARG A 100 -4.85 28.30 38.03
C ARG A 100 -6.13 29.14 38.15
N LEU A 101 -7.15 28.85 37.35
CA LEU A 101 -8.42 29.59 37.36
C LEU A 101 -9.36 29.18 38.49
N ARG A 102 -8.98 28.20 39.33
CA ARG A 102 -9.81 27.65 40.42
C ARG A 102 -11.22 27.28 39.96
N VAL A 103 -11.35 26.86 38.70
CA VAL A 103 -12.60 26.27 38.21
C VAL A 103 -12.73 24.94 38.93
N SER A 104 -13.68 24.83 39.86
CA SER A 104 -13.95 23.57 40.56
C SER A 104 -14.08 22.46 39.53
N ARG A 105 -13.20 21.45 39.61
CA ARG A 105 -13.37 20.19 38.88
C ARG A 105 -14.73 19.62 39.31
N GLY A 106 -15.75 19.80 38.47
CA GLY A 106 -17.09 19.25 38.71
C GLY A 106 -17.15 17.72 38.60
N HIS A 107 -16.07 17.12 38.10
CA HIS A 107 -15.81 15.70 38.09
C HIS A 107 -14.29 15.55 38.01
N ASP A 108 -13.70 14.71 38.85
CA ASP A 108 -12.44 14.07 38.48
C ASP A 108 -12.77 13.24 37.24
N ASP A 109 -12.26 13.65 36.08
CA ASP A 109 -12.51 12.99 34.81
C ASP A 109 -11.41 11.94 34.60
N PRO A 110 -11.65 10.66 34.96
CA PRO A 110 -10.65 9.61 34.89
C PRO A 110 -10.15 9.39 33.44
N GLU A 111 -10.97 9.74 32.45
CA GLU A 111 -10.62 9.61 31.03
C GLU A 111 -9.47 10.56 30.65
N LEU A 112 -9.45 11.77 31.21
CA LEU A 112 -8.37 12.74 30.95
C LEU A 112 -7.04 12.34 31.56
N ASP A 113 -7.06 11.67 32.71
CA ASP A 113 -5.84 11.20 33.36
C ASP A 113 -5.29 9.93 32.68
N ASP A 114 -6.17 9.03 32.20
CA ASP A 114 -5.79 7.90 31.34
C ASP A 114 -5.17 8.36 30.02
N MET A 115 -5.75 9.40 29.39
CA MET A 115 -5.21 9.97 28.14
C MET A 115 -3.83 10.62 28.33
N LYS A 116 -3.55 11.22 29.50
CA LYS A 116 -2.21 11.76 29.81
C LYS A 116 -1.20 10.64 30.06
N GLN A 117 -1.64 9.55 30.72
CA GLN A 117 -0.79 8.40 31.04
C GLN A 117 -0.41 7.56 29.82
N ALA A 118 -1.26 7.49 28.80
CA ALA A 118 -1.00 6.75 27.56
C ALA A 118 0.29 7.18 26.82
N LEU A 119 0.89 8.32 27.22
CA LEU A 119 2.11 8.85 26.63
C LEU A 119 3.12 9.41 27.63
N ASP A 120 2.96 9.18 28.94
CA ASP A 120 3.78 9.77 30.00
C ASP A 120 5.17 9.08 30.12
N LEU A 121 5.98 9.30 29.08
CA LEU A 121 7.32 9.90 29.13
C LEU A 121 8.55 9.19 29.72
N ASN A 122 8.51 7.96 30.22
CA ASN A 122 9.78 7.22 30.46
C ASN A 122 10.08 6.14 29.40
N GLU A 123 9.04 5.56 28.77
CA GLU A 123 9.21 4.36 27.92
C GLU A 123 9.60 4.70 26.47
N LEU A 124 9.06 5.79 25.89
CA LEU A 124 9.46 6.26 24.56
C LEU A 124 10.83 6.96 24.52
N GLU A 125 11.39 7.36 25.67
CA GLU A 125 12.74 7.93 25.75
C GLU A 125 13.80 6.81 25.74
N ASP A 126 13.56 5.71 26.45
CA ASP A 126 14.43 4.53 26.45
C ASP A 126 14.42 3.79 25.10
N GLU A 127 13.26 3.62 24.46
CA GLU A 127 13.15 2.89 23.20
C GLU A 127 13.85 3.64 22.04
N ILE A 128 13.73 4.98 21.98
CA ILE A 128 14.44 5.80 20.98
C ILE A 128 15.95 5.82 21.23
N ILE A 129 16.39 5.82 22.50
CA ILE A 129 17.82 5.76 22.86
C ILE A 129 18.42 4.37 22.57
N GLU A 130 17.65 3.29 22.73
CA GLU A 130 18.06 1.92 22.44
C GLU A 130 18.16 1.66 20.93
N ASP A 131 17.20 2.15 20.15
CA ASP A 131 17.19 2.00 18.69
C ASP A 131 18.29 2.84 18.01
N LEU A 132 18.59 4.04 18.54
CA LEU A 132 19.77 4.85 18.14
C LEU A 132 21.11 4.17 18.48
N ARG A 133 21.18 3.39 19.57
CA ARG A 133 22.38 2.64 19.98
C ARG A 133 22.60 1.41 19.10
N HIS A 134 21.52 0.75 18.65
CA HIS A 134 21.60 -0.40 17.75
C HIS A 134 21.95 -0.03 16.31
N GLN A 135 21.51 1.12 15.79
CA GLN A 135 21.86 1.57 14.44
C GLN A 135 23.27 2.15 14.29
N HIS A 136 23.88 2.69 15.36
CA HIS A 136 25.22 3.31 15.30
C HIS A 136 26.42 2.36 15.55
N HIS A 137 26.20 1.04 15.63
CA HIS A 137 27.26 0.03 15.61
C HIS A 137 27.23 -0.86 14.35
N PRO A 138 27.45 -0.35 13.13
CA PRO A 138 27.94 -1.18 12.04
C PRO A 138 29.41 -1.53 12.32
N GLU A 139 29.65 -2.82 12.57
CA GLU A 139 30.92 -3.55 12.45
C GLU A 139 32.23 -2.74 12.52
N LYS A 140 32.85 -2.74 13.71
CA LYS A 140 34.30 -2.93 13.79
C LYS A 140 34.59 -4.42 13.99
N LYS A 141 34.62 -5.20 12.91
CA LYS A 141 35.61 -6.27 12.75
C LYS A 141 35.61 -6.85 11.34
#